data_AF-A0A2E6XAG4-F1
#
_entry.id   AF-A0A2E6XAG4-F1
#
_cell.length_a   1.000
_cell.length_b   1.000
_cell.length_c   1.000
_cell.angle_alpha   90.00
_cell.angle_beta   90.00
_cell.angle_gamma   90.00
#
_symmetry.space_group_name_H-M   'P 1'
#
loop_
_entity.id
_entity.type
_entity.pdbx_description
1 polymer ?
#
loop_
_entity_poly.entity_id
_entity_poly.type
_entity_poly.pdbx_seq_one_letter_code
_entity_poly.pdbx_strand_id
1 'polypeptide(L)' 'MDWDELEKPKEEVKPKNLEDLSIEALGDYIDELKSEIERVREAIKEKELARNKAGSFFKS' A
#
# COMPACT_ATOMS: atom_id res chain seq x y z
N MET A 1 29.23 13.66 1.24
CA MET A 1 28.25 12.64 0.89
C MET A 1 27.11 13.39 0.25
N ASP A 2 26.88 13.18 -1.05
CA ASP A 2 25.81 13.83 -1.80
C ASP A 2 24.46 13.36 -1.23
N TRP A 3 23.71 14.30 -0.67
CA TRP A 3 22.36 14.09 -0.17
C TRP A 3 21.29 14.35 -1.24
N ASP A 4 21.71 14.64 -2.47
CA ASP A 4 20.83 14.91 -3.62
C ASP A 4 20.43 13.64 -4.37
N GLU A 5 20.24 12.53 -3.66
CA GLU A 5 19.56 11.36 -4.23
C GLU A 5 18.07 11.68 -4.31
N LEU A 6 17.69 12.42 -5.36
CA LEU A 6 16.31 12.72 -5.72
C LEU A 6 15.49 11.43 -5.66
N GLU A 7 14.61 11.32 -4.67
CA GLU A 7 13.64 10.22 -4.60
C GLU A 7 12.91 10.17 -5.95
N LYS A 8 13.10 9.08 -6.70
CA LYS A 8 12.41 8.90 -7.98
C LYS A 8 10.92 9.16 -7.75
N PRO A 9 10.27 10.05 -8.54
CA PRO A 9 8.85 10.30 -8.37
C PRO A 9 8.13 8.96 -8.43
N LYS A 10 7.36 8.66 -7.38
CA LYS A 10 6.61 7.41 -7.28
C LYS A 10 5.76 7.28 -8.53
N GLU A 11 5.96 6.20 -9.29
CA GLU A 11 5.10 5.91 -10.42
C GLU A 11 3.67 5.78 -9.90
N GLU A 12 2.80 6.70 -10.33
CA GLU A 12 1.39 6.64 -9.99
C GLU A 12 0.79 5.43 -10.72
N VAL A 13 0.39 4.42 -9.95
CA VAL A 13 -0.34 3.28 -10.48
C VAL A 13 -1.69 3.79 -10.96
N LYS A 14 -1.83 3.99 -12.28
CA LYS A 14 -3.09 4.43 -12.87
C LYS A 14 -4.12 3.30 -12.77
N PRO A 15 -5.37 3.59 -12.37
CA PRO A 15 -6.42 2.59 -12.37
C PRO A 15 -6.70 2.08 -13.79
N LYS A 16 -7.16 0.81 -13.91
CA LYS A 16 -7.58 0.23 -15.19
C LYS A 16 -8.70 1.06 -15.82
N ASN A 17 -8.76 1.11 -17.16
CA ASN A 17 -9.90 1.71 -17.87
C ASN A 17 -11.13 0.81 -17.69
N LEU A 18 -12.19 1.33 -17.08
CA LEU A 18 -13.37 0.53 -16.74
C LEU A 18 -14.32 0.31 -17.92
N GLU A 19 -14.32 1.22 -18.90
CA GLU A 19 -15.20 1.15 -20.08
C GLU A 19 -14.88 -0.06 -20.97
N ASP A 20 -13.63 -0.54 -20.93
CA ASP A 20 -13.17 -1.67 -21.74
C ASP A 20 -13.42 -3.03 -21.05
N LEU A 21 -13.89 -3.04 -19.80
CA LEU A 21 -14.07 -4.26 -19.00
C LEU A 21 -15.51 -4.77 -19.05
N SER A 22 -15.67 -6.09 -19.12
CA SER A 22 -16.97 -6.74 -18.94
C SER A 22 -17.39 -6.72 -17.46
N ILE A 23 -18.67 -6.99 -17.17
CA ILE A 23 -19.19 -7.09 -15.79
C ILE A 23 -18.41 -8.12 -14.96
N GLU A 24 -18.07 -9.26 -15.57
CA GLU A 24 -17.27 -10.31 -14.93
C GLU A 24 -15.86 -9.79 -14.60
N ALA A 25 -15.19 -9.15 -15.57
CA ALA A 25 -13.87 -8.57 -15.37
C ALA A 25 -13.85 -7.43 -14.33
N LEU A 26 -14.95 -6.68 -14.21
CA LEU A 26 -15.13 -5.69 -13.14
C LEU A 26 -15.26 -6.36 -11.76
N GLY A 27 -15.95 -7.50 -11.69
CA GLY A 27 -16.02 -8.33 -10.49
C GLY A 27 -14.65 -8.81 -10.05
N ASP A 28 -13.88 -9.39 -10.96
CA ASP A 28 -12.52 -9.86 -10.69
C ASP A 28 -11.60 -8.71 -10.25
N TYR A 29 -11.70 -7.56 -10.91
CA TYR A 29 -10.90 -6.39 -10.56
C TYR A 29 -11.24 -5.86 -9.15
N ILE A 30 -12.51 -5.91 -8.73
CA ILE A 30 -12.91 -5.57 -7.36
C ILE A 30 -12.26 -6.52 -6.35
N ASP A 31 -12.24 -7.81 -6.64
CA ASP A 31 -11.70 -8.81 -5.72
C ASP A 31 -10.16 -8.71 -5.61
N GLU A 32 -9.48 -8.43 -6.71
CA GLU A 32 -8.04 -8.07 -6.72
C GLU A 32 -7.76 -6.87 -5.80
N LEU A 33 -8.51 -5.78 -5.98
CA LEU A 33 -8.32 -4.56 -5.19
C LEU A 33 -8.63 -4.77 -3.70
N LYS A 34 -9.66 -5.55 -3.36
CA LYS A 34 -9.97 -5.90 -1.98
C LYS A 34 -8.84 -6.71 -1.33
N SER A 35 -8.28 -7.68 -2.05
CA SER A 35 -7.14 -8.46 -1.56
C SER A 35 -5.94 -7.56 -1.28
N GLU A 36 -5.66 -6.61 -2.16
CA GLU A 36 -4.58 -5.64 -1.96
C GLU A 36 -4.84 -4.71 -0.77
N ILE A 37 -6.08 -4.24 -0.58
CA ILE A 37 -6.46 -3.44 0.59
C ILE A 37 -6.19 -4.22 1.89
N GLU A 38 -6.53 -5.50 1.96
CA GLU A 38 -6.27 -6.32 3.14
C GLU A 38 -4.76 -6.49 3.38
N ARG A 39 -3.97 -6.78 2.33
CA ARG A 39 -2.50 -6.84 2.44
C ARG A 39 -1.90 -5.55 3.00
N VAL A 40 -2.36 -4.40 2.52
CA VAL A 40 -1.88 -3.10 2.99
C VAL A 40 -2.29 -2.85 4.45
N ARG A 41 -3.52 -3.22 4.83
CA ARG A 41 -3.99 -3.12 6.22
C ARG A 41 -3.14 -3.94 7.17
N GLU A 42 -2.78 -5.17 6.79
CA GLU A 42 -1.88 -6.01 7.59
C GLU A 42 -0.50 -5.37 7.75
N ALA A 43 0.09 -4.87 6.65
CA ALA A 43 1.38 -4.18 6.71
C ALA A 43 1.35 -2.91 7.59
N ILE A 44 0.25 -2.15 7.58
CA ILE A 44 0.07 -1.00 8.48
C ILE A 44 0.05 -1.46 9.93
N LYS A 45 -0.73 -2.49 10.25
CA LYS A 45 -0.83 -3.05 11.61
C LYS A 45 0.53 -3.50 12.12
N GLU A 46 1.33 -4.17 11.30
CA GLU A 46 2.69 -4.57 11.67
C GLU A 46 3.60 -3.36 11.96
N LYS A 47 3.53 -2.32 11.12
CA LYS A 47 4.31 -1.08 11.31
C LYS A 47 3.90 -0.36 12.60
N GLU A 48 2.61 -0.29 12.90
CA GLU A 48 2.10 0.30 14.14
C GLU A 48 2.57 -0.48 15.36
N LEU A 49 2.53 -1.82 15.31
CA LEU A 49 3.06 -2.67 16.39
C LEU A 49 4.56 -2.43 16.60
N ALA A 50 5.35 -2.34 15.52
CA ALA A 50 6.78 -2.03 15.61
C ALA A 50 7.02 -0.66 16.23
N ARG A 51 6.26 0.37 15.82
CA ARG A 51 6.33 1.72 16.39
C ARG A 51 5.99 1.74 17.88
N ASN A 52 4.94 1.04 18.28
CA ASN A 52 4.51 0.99 19.68
C ASN A 52 5.54 0.27 20.56
N LYS A 53 6.09 -0.85 20.09
CA LYS A 53 7.17 -1.57 20.79
C LYS A 53 8.41 -0.70 20.97
N ALA A 54 8.83 0.02 19.93
CA ALA A 54 9.93 0.98 20.02
C ALA A 54 9.61 2.09 21.03
N GLY A 55 8.41 2.68 20.96
CA GLY A 55 7.97 3.72 21.90
C GLY A 55 7.95 3.28 23.36
N SER A 56 7.65 2.00 23.64
CA SER A 56 7.74 1.42 24.99
C SER A 56 9.19 1.18 25.43
N PHE A 57 10.08 0.78 24.52
CA PHE A 57 11.50 0.55 24.81
C PHE A 57 12.25 1.83 25.19
N PHE A 58 11.94 2.97 24.53
CA PHE A 58 12.59 4.25 24.80
C PHE A 58 11.94 5.09 25.92
N LYS A 59 10.81 4.63 26.49
CA LYS A 59 10.17 5.24 27.67
C LYS A 59 10.55 4.54 29.00
N SER A 60 11.46 3.57 28.94
CA SER A 60 12.05 2.89 30.10
C SER A 60 13.31 3.61 30.57
#